data_AF-A0A922NJ09-F1
#
_entry.id   AF-A0A922NJ09-F1
#
_cell.length_a   1.000
_cell.length_b   1.000
_cell.length_c   1.000
_cell.angle_alpha   90.00
_cell.angle_beta   90.00
_cell.angle_gamma   90.00
#
_symmetry.space_group_name_H-M   'P 1'
#
loop_
_entity.id
_entity.type
_entity.pdbx_description
1 polymer ?
#
loop_
_entity_poly.entity_id
_entity_poly.type
_entity_poly.pdbx_seq_one_letter_code
_entity_poly.pdbx_strand_id
1 'polypeptide(L)'
;MASETASSNGGCTLTREELLGTTNLKAREWRHIDPKIWDDEIEALDDEVDGTAATTYIARAIADYTDRPTADAELFGEFCQDFEGWTEAMFMRAHATYTKELKRILRFKGVYTGRVNMPPSEAVAKLLHKEDCPKWPDDQFQSTAFDERSAAYMLQQRRLLGRHTTGSVQPTNVGTASRAQSQTSARSRDQDAED
;
A
#
# COMPACT_ATOMS: atom_id res chain seq x y z
N MET A 1 -22.02 -23.86 -47.99
CA MET A 1 -23.11 -22.87 -48.09
C MET A 1 -23.41 -22.43 -46.66
N ALA A 2 -22.63 -21.48 -46.15
CA ALA A 2 -23.00 -20.05 -45.99
C ALA A 2 -24.04 -19.90 -44.86
N SER A 3 -23.59 -19.58 -43.64
CA SER A 3 -23.36 -18.22 -43.09
C SER A 3 -24.64 -17.64 -42.50
N GLU A 4 -24.62 -17.31 -41.21
CA GLU A 4 -24.89 -15.94 -40.72
C GLU A 4 -24.66 -15.81 -39.21
N THR A 5 -23.68 -14.96 -38.89
CA THR A 5 -23.38 -14.33 -37.62
C THR A 5 -24.41 -13.25 -37.28
N ALA A 6 -24.77 -13.10 -36.00
CA ALA A 6 -25.10 -11.80 -35.44
C ALA A 6 -24.75 -11.77 -33.95
N SER A 7 -23.53 -11.29 -33.68
CA SER A 7 -23.11 -10.74 -32.40
C SER A 7 -24.08 -9.63 -31.99
N SER A 8 -24.70 -9.78 -30.82
CA SER A 8 -25.44 -8.69 -30.17
C SER A 8 -24.50 -8.00 -29.19
N ASN A 9 -23.58 -7.19 -29.73
CA ASN A 9 -22.91 -6.14 -28.96
C ASN A 9 -23.93 -5.03 -28.70
N GLY A 10 -24.76 -5.22 -27.67
CA GLY A 10 -25.58 -4.18 -27.08
C GLY A 10 -24.68 -3.13 -26.43
N GLY A 11 -24.26 -2.14 -27.21
CA GLY A 11 -23.37 -1.07 -26.78
C GLY A 11 -24.00 -0.17 -25.73
N CYS A 12 -23.89 -0.57 -24.47
CA CYS A 12 -23.75 0.39 -23.37
C CYS A 12 -22.28 0.79 -23.35
N THR A 13 -21.89 1.77 -24.16
CA THR A 13 -20.57 2.39 -24.02
C THR A 13 -20.58 3.19 -22.73
N LEU A 14 -20.14 2.56 -21.63
CA LEU A 14 -20.00 3.22 -20.35
C LEU A 14 -19.15 4.48 -20.52
N THR A 15 -19.58 5.56 -19.87
CA THR A 15 -18.83 6.79 -19.81
C THR A 15 -17.58 6.58 -18.94
N ARG A 16 -16.55 7.39 -19.17
CA ARG A 16 -15.34 7.37 -18.34
C ARG A 16 -15.62 7.64 -16.86
N GLU A 17 -16.65 8.44 -16.57
CA GLU A 17 -17.12 8.69 -15.20
C GLU A 17 -17.69 7.43 -14.58
N GLU A 18 -18.53 6.69 -15.30
CA GLU A 18 -19.07 5.42 -14.82
C GLU A 18 -17.99 4.36 -14.61
N LEU A 19 -16.92 4.39 -15.42
CA LEU A 19 -15.80 3.45 -15.33
C LEU A 19 -14.81 3.77 -14.21
N LEU A 20 -14.50 5.05 -13.98
CA LEU A 20 -13.38 5.46 -13.12
C LEU A 20 -13.78 6.37 -11.95
N GLY A 21 -15.06 6.72 -11.82
CA GLY A 21 -15.56 7.67 -10.83
C GLY A 21 -15.35 7.25 -9.37
N THR A 22 -15.19 5.94 -9.11
CA THR A 22 -14.89 5.41 -7.77
C THR A 22 -13.39 5.38 -7.46
N THR A 23 -12.53 5.48 -8.48
CA THR A 23 -11.07 5.41 -8.35
C THR A 23 -10.46 6.71 -7.83
N ASN A 24 -9.17 6.68 -7.46
CA ASN A 24 -8.43 7.89 -7.09
C ASN A 24 -7.83 8.64 -8.31
N LEU A 25 -8.14 8.19 -9.54
CA LEU A 25 -7.73 8.88 -10.75
C LEU A 25 -8.57 10.16 -10.93
N LYS A 26 -7.89 11.28 -11.18
CA LYS A 26 -8.57 12.57 -11.41
C LYS A 26 -9.29 12.54 -12.75
N ALA A 27 -10.46 13.17 -12.83
CA ALA A 27 -11.28 13.25 -14.06
C ALA A 27 -10.50 13.64 -15.33
N ARG A 28 -9.53 14.57 -15.21
CA ARG A 28 -8.67 15.00 -16.33
C ARG A 28 -7.79 13.88 -16.91
N GLU A 29 -7.48 12.86 -16.12
CA GLU A 29 -6.62 11.73 -16.49
C GLU A 29 -7.42 10.66 -17.24
N TRP A 30 -8.74 10.63 -17.11
CA TRP A 30 -9.59 9.63 -17.78
C TRP A 30 -9.55 9.72 -19.30
N ARG A 31 -9.12 10.87 -19.86
CA ARG A 31 -8.91 11.05 -21.31
C ARG A 31 -7.91 10.05 -21.92
N HIS A 32 -7.10 9.38 -21.10
CA HIS A 32 -6.05 8.46 -21.54
C HIS A 32 -6.53 7.03 -21.77
N ILE A 33 -7.77 6.70 -21.38
CA ILE A 33 -8.38 5.39 -21.66
C ILE A 33 -9.30 5.48 -22.88
N ASP A 34 -9.53 4.36 -23.54
CA ASP A 34 -10.59 4.20 -24.54
C ASP A 34 -11.70 3.28 -24.00
N PRO A 35 -12.88 3.82 -23.65
CA PRO A 35 -14.00 3.03 -23.16
C PRO A 35 -14.48 1.94 -24.13
N LYS A 36 -14.16 2.02 -25.43
CA LYS A 36 -14.60 1.03 -26.42
C LYS A 36 -13.88 -0.31 -26.28
N ILE A 37 -12.67 -0.29 -25.73
CA ILE A 37 -11.82 -1.48 -25.54
C ILE A 37 -11.71 -1.85 -24.06
N TRP A 38 -12.65 -1.37 -23.22
CA TRP A 38 -12.61 -1.56 -21.77
C TRP A 38 -12.59 -3.04 -21.38
N ASP A 39 -13.42 -3.85 -22.03
CA ASP A 39 -13.54 -5.28 -21.78
C ASP A 39 -12.64 -6.13 -22.69
N ASP A 40 -11.80 -5.50 -23.52
CA ASP A 40 -10.90 -6.22 -24.42
C ASP A 40 -9.71 -6.80 -23.64
N GLU A 41 -9.32 -8.02 -24.01
CA GLU A 41 -8.09 -8.64 -23.53
C GLU A 41 -6.89 -8.14 -24.34
N ILE A 42 -5.73 -8.00 -23.68
CA ILE A 42 -4.49 -7.63 -24.35
C ILE A 42 -3.68 -8.90 -24.61
N GLU A 43 -3.53 -9.26 -25.88
CA GLU A 43 -2.55 -10.28 -26.28
C GLU A 43 -1.13 -9.69 -26.15
N ALA A 44 -0.34 -10.30 -25.26
CA ALA A 44 0.96 -9.79 -24.85
C ALA A 44 2.04 -10.02 -25.94
N LEU A 45 2.32 -8.97 -26.72
CA LEU A 45 3.55 -8.84 -27.50
C LEU A 45 4.33 -7.63 -26.98
N ASP A 46 5.34 -7.92 -26.16
CA ASP A 46 6.19 -7.02 -25.35
C ASP A 46 6.22 -5.54 -25.81
N ASP A 47 6.77 -5.28 -27.00
CA ASP A 47 7.01 -3.94 -27.55
C ASP A 47 5.99 -3.49 -28.60
N GLU A 48 4.96 -4.27 -28.89
CA GLU A 48 3.93 -3.90 -29.86
C GLU A 48 2.64 -3.42 -29.19
N VAL A 49 2.50 -3.59 -27.87
CA VAL A 49 1.31 -3.13 -27.16
C VAL A 49 1.13 -1.61 -27.29
N ASP A 50 -0.06 -1.23 -27.74
CA ASP A 50 -0.50 0.15 -27.83
C ASP A 50 -0.62 0.78 -26.43
N GLY A 51 -0.16 2.02 -26.29
CA GLY A 51 -0.16 2.71 -25.00
C GLY A 51 -1.56 2.97 -24.45
N THR A 52 -2.55 3.23 -25.29
CA THR A 52 -3.95 3.42 -24.87
C THR A 52 -4.58 2.09 -24.47
N ALA A 53 -4.30 1.00 -25.19
CA ALA A 53 -4.70 -0.34 -24.76
C ALA A 53 -4.13 -0.67 -23.38
N ALA A 54 -2.81 -0.60 -23.20
CA ALA A 54 -2.15 -0.88 -21.91
C ALA A 54 -2.71 0.01 -20.78
N THR A 55 -2.95 1.29 -21.06
CA THR A 55 -3.53 2.22 -20.10
C THR A 55 -4.96 1.82 -19.72
N THR A 56 -5.78 1.43 -20.69
CA THR A 56 -7.17 1.05 -20.47
C THR A 56 -7.27 -0.23 -19.66
N TYR A 57 -6.42 -1.22 -19.95
CA TYR A 57 -6.37 -2.46 -19.19
C TYR A 57 -5.95 -2.25 -17.73
N ILE A 58 -4.91 -1.44 -17.49
CA ILE A 58 -4.52 -1.08 -16.11
C ILE A 58 -5.65 -0.31 -15.41
N ALA A 59 -6.36 0.56 -16.13
CA ALA A 59 -7.49 1.30 -15.57
C ALA A 59 -8.63 0.39 -15.11
N ARG A 60 -8.94 -0.66 -15.88
CA ARG A 60 -9.88 -1.71 -15.51
C ARG A 60 -9.49 -2.39 -14.21
N ALA A 61 -8.25 -2.87 -14.12
CA ALA A 61 -7.73 -3.50 -12.90
C ALA A 61 -7.82 -2.56 -11.68
N ILE A 62 -7.49 -1.27 -11.84
CA ILE A 62 -7.60 -0.28 -10.76
C ILE A 62 -9.07 -0.13 -10.31
N ALA A 63 -10.02 -0.06 -11.24
CA ALA A 63 -11.44 0.04 -10.92
C ALA A 63 -11.92 -1.19 -10.14
N ASP A 64 -11.59 -2.38 -10.65
CA ASP A 64 -11.92 -3.66 -9.99
C ASP A 64 -11.34 -3.73 -8.57
N TYR A 65 -10.05 -3.43 -8.40
CA TYR A 65 -9.41 -3.47 -7.08
C TYR A 65 -9.93 -2.39 -6.12
N THR A 66 -10.45 -1.28 -6.65
CA THR A 66 -11.05 -0.22 -5.84
C THR A 66 -12.40 -0.67 -5.28
N ASP A 67 -13.25 -1.23 -6.13
CA ASP A 67 -14.64 -1.54 -5.78
C ASP A 67 -14.77 -2.85 -4.98
N ARG A 68 -13.87 -3.81 -5.22
CA ARG A 68 -13.89 -5.10 -4.52
C ARG A 68 -13.31 -5.00 -3.10
N PRO A 69 -13.81 -5.83 -2.16
CA PRO A 69 -13.25 -5.90 -0.82
C PRO A 69 -11.91 -6.65 -0.76
N THR A 70 -11.49 -7.30 -1.86
CA THR A 70 -10.27 -8.10 -1.95
C THR A 70 -9.04 -7.30 -1.53
N ALA A 71 -8.18 -7.93 -0.70
CA ALA A 71 -7.00 -7.30 -0.13
C ALA A 71 -5.87 -8.32 0.12
N ASP A 72 -4.69 -7.82 0.49
CA ASP A 72 -3.53 -8.60 0.93
C ASP A 72 -3.16 -9.73 -0.07
N ALA A 73 -2.98 -10.97 0.42
CA ALA A 73 -2.56 -12.09 -0.41
C ALA A 73 -3.60 -12.49 -1.47
N GLU A 74 -4.88 -12.26 -1.23
CA GLU A 74 -5.95 -12.54 -2.19
C GLU A 74 -5.83 -11.59 -3.40
N LEU A 75 -5.66 -10.29 -3.13
CA LEU A 75 -5.45 -9.29 -4.17
C LEU A 75 -4.15 -9.51 -4.94
N PHE A 76 -3.10 -9.99 -4.28
CA PHE A 76 -1.86 -10.38 -4.95
C PHE A 76 -2.11 -11.50 -5.97
N GLY A 77 -2.92 -12.50 -5.63
CA GLY A 77 -3.30 -13.57 -6.56
C GLY A 77 -4.07 -13.05 -7.78
N GLU A 78 -5.07 -12.20 -7.55
CA GLU A 78 -5.81 -11.53 -8.63
C GLU A 78 -4.86 -10.72 -9.54
N PHE A 79 -3.96 -9.93 -8.96
CA PHE A 79 -2.95 -9.19 -9.72
C PHE A 79 -2.06 -10.09 -10.58
N CYS A 80 -1.59 -11.22 -10.06
CA CYS A 80 -0.78 -12.15 -10.84
C CYS A 80 -1.55 -12.78 -12.00
N GLN A 81 -2.84 -13.05 -11.81
CA GLN A 81 -3.72 -13.58 -12.85
C GLN A 81 -4.02 -12.52 -13.91
N ASP A 82 -4.42 -11.32 -13.50
CA ASP A 82 -4.82 -10.24 -14.40
C ASP A 82 -3.66 -9.77 -15.29
N PHE A 83 -2.43 -9.85 -14.79
CA PHE A 83 -1.23 -9.42 -15.51
C PHE A 83 -0.34 -10.58 -15.92
N GLU A 84 -0.87 -11.81 -16.02
CA GLU A 84 -0.10 -12.95 -16.49
C GLU A 84 0.51 -12.66 -17.88
N GLY A 85 1.81 -12.93 -18.03
CA GLY A 85 2.54 -12.66 -19.27
C GLY A 85 2.96 -11.20 -19.50
N TRP A 86 2.57 -10.26 -18.63
CA TRP A 86 3.00 -8.87 -18.76
C TRP A 86 4.47 -8.68 -18.40
N THR A 87 5.16 -7.84 -19.17
CA THR A 87 6.55 -7.44 -18.93
C THR A 87 6.62 -6.03 -18.35
N GLU A 88 7.80 -5.63 -17.85
CA GLU A 88 8.05 -4.24 -17.46
C GLU A 88 7.83 -3.26 -18.62
N ALA A 89 8.19 -3.63 -19.85
CA ALA A 89 8.00 -2.76 -21.02
C ALA A 89 6.52 -2.52 -21.31
N MET A 90 5.66 -3.53 -21.16
CA MET A 90 4.21 -3.34 -21.28
C MET A 90 3.67 -2.38 -20.21
N PHE A 91 4.13 -2.49 -18.95
CA PHE A 91 3.77 -1.52 -17.90
C PHE A 91 4.30 -0.10 -18.17
N MET A 92 5.41 0.04 -18.90
CA MET A 92 5.96 1.33 -19.34
C MET A 92 5.21 1.93 -20.52
N ARG A 93 4.47 1.14 -21.31
CA ARG A 93 3.62 1.65 -22.40
C ARG A 93 2.39 2.39 -21.88
N ALA A 94 1.88 1.96 -20.74
CA ALA A 94 0.75 2.62 -20.11
C ALA A 94 1.13 4.04 -19.64
N HIS A 95 0.14 4.92 -19.60
CA HIS A 95 0.32 6.27 -19.10
C HIS A 95 0.77 6.23 -17.63
N ALA A 96 1.87 6.91 -17.30
CA ALA A 96 2.56 6.77 -16.02
C ALA A 96 1.68 7.01 -14.77
N THR A 97 0.64 7.86 -14.88
CA THR A 97 -0.35 8.08 -13.80
C THR A 97 -1.06 6.78 -13.42
N TYR A 98 -1.39 5.93 -14.40
CA TYR A 98 -2.14 4.69 -14.19
C TYR A 98 -1.25 3.63 -13.54
N THR A 99 -0.03 3.42 -14.04
CA THR A 99 0.93 2.49 -13.40
C THR A 99 1.28 2.93 -11.97
N LYS A 100 1.37 4.25 -11.74
CA LYS A 100 1.54 4.81 -10.38
C LYS A 100 0.35 4.52 -9.49
N GLU A 101 -0.86 4.66 -10.01
CA GLU A 101 -2.09 4.39 -9.27
C GLU A 101 -2.27 2.90 -8.99
N LEU A 102 -1.94 2.02 -9.94
CA LEU A 102 -1.89 0.57 -9.75
C LEU A 102 -0.95 0.20 -8.60
N LYS A 103 0.28 0.74 -8.59
CA LYS A 103 1.21 0.54 -7.47
C LYS A 103 0.61 1.05 -6.15
N ARG A 104 -0.08 2.20 -6.16
CA ARG A 104 -0.69 2.80 -4.97
C ARG A 104 -1.81 1.92 -4.42
N ILE A 105 -2.77 1.50 -5.25
CA ILE A 105 -3.93 0.74 -4.79
C ILE A 105 -3.52 -0.63 -4.23
N LEU A 106 -2.57 -1.32 -4.88
CA LEU A 106 -1.98 -2.56 -4.36
C LEU A 106 -1.42 -2.37 -2.95
N ARG A 107 -0.62 -1.31 -2.73
CA ARG A 107 -0.06 -1.00 -1.41
C ARG A 107 -1.11 -0.65 -0.37
N PHE A 108 -2.07 0.18 -0.75
CA PHE A 108 -3.17 0.59 0.11
C PHE A 108 -3.97 -0.64 0.57
N LYS A 109 -4.21 -1.58 -0.33
CA LYS A 109 -4.89 -2.85 -0.06
C LYS A 109 -3.98 -3.92 0.58
N GLY A 110 -2.77 -3.57 1.03
CA GLY A 110 -1.92 -4.48 1.81
C GLY A 110 -0.91 -5.31 1.02
N VAL A 111 -0.75 -5.09 -0.30
CA VAL A 111 0.26 -5.78 -1.12
C VAL A 111 1.58 -5.01 -1.15
N TYR A 112 2.67 -5.66 -0.72
CA TYR A 112 3.98 -5.02 -0.72
C TYR A 112 4.61 -4.99 -2.12
N THR A 113 4.69 -3.79 -2.70
CA THR A 113 5.25 -3.56 -4.05
C THR A 113 6.73 -3.12 -4.05
N GLY A 114 7.49 -3.45 -3.00
CA GLY A 114 8.88 -2.99 -2.87
C GLY A 114 9.02 -1.60 -2.23
N ARG A 115 10.15 -0.91 -2.47
CA ARG A 115 10.43 0.39 -1.84
C ARG A 115 9.48 1.48 -2.34
N VAL A 116 9.15 2.44 -1.48
CA VAL A 116 8.25 3.55 -1.82
C VAL A 116 8.72 4.31 -3.07
N ASN A 117 10.01 4.59 -3.17
CA ASN A 117 10.64 5.33 -4.28
C ASN A 117 10.98 4.48 -5.51
N MET A 118 10.69 3.17 -5.51
CA MET A 118 10.88 2.33 -6.69
C MET A 118 9.97 2.83 -7.84
N PRO A 119 10.48 2.94 -9.08
CA PRO A 119 9.67 3.27 -10.25
C PRO A 119 8.40 2.40 -10.33
N PRO A 120 7.22 2.96 -10.68
CA PRO A 120 5.98 2.20 -10.68
C PRO A 120 5.98 0.96 -11.56
N SER A 121 6.46 1.05 -12.81
CA SER A 121 6.57 -0.08 -13.74
C SER A 121 7.48 -1.17 -13.19
N GLU A 122 8.68 -0.80 -12.73
CA GLU A 122 9.64 -1.71 -12.11
C GLU A 122 9.04 -2.42 -10.89
N ALA A 123 8.30 -1.68 -10.06
CA ALA A 123 7.68 -2.21 -8.84
C ALA A 123 6.62 -3.28 -9.12
N VAL A 124 5.71 -3.02 -10.06
CA VAL A 124 4.64 -3.97 -10.40
C VAL A 124 5.17 -5.15 -11.21
N ALA A 125 6.14 -4.94 -12.11
CA ALA A 125 6.79 -6.03 -12.85
C ALA A 125 7.58 -6.96 -11.91
N LYS A 126 8.35 -6.41 -10.96
CA LYS A 126 9.07 -7.22 -9.95
C LYS A 126 8.13 -7.94 -9.00
N LEU A 127 6.96 -7.37 -8.70
CA LEU A 127 5.94 -8.04 -7.90
C LEU A 127 5.35 -9.22 -8.67
N LEU A 128 5.07 -9.06 -9.96
CA LEU A 128 4.51 -10.09 -10.82
C LEU A 128 5.40 -11.34 -10.92
N HIS A 129 6.73 -11.16 -10.84
CA HIS A 129 7.69 -12.28 -10.82
C HIS A 129 7.84 -12.97 -9.44
N LYS A 130 6.95 -12.72 -8.48
CA LYS A 130 6.99 -13.37 -7.17
C LYS A 130 6.08 -14.59 -7.15
N GLU A 131 6.57 -15.66 -6.54
CA GLU A 131 5.79 -16.87 -6.30
C GLU A 131 4.78 -16.67 -5.16
N ASP A 132 5.18 -15.93 -4.12
CA ASP A 132 4.37 -15.66 -2.93
C ASP A 132 4.19 -14.16 -2.68
N CYS A 133 3.08 -13.79 -2.04
CA CYS A 133 2.79 -12.42 -1.63
C CYS A 133 3.93 -11.87 -0.73
N PRO A 134 4.65 -10.82 -1.15
CA PRO A 134 5.79 -10.32 -0.41
C PRO A 134 5.42 -9.74 0.96
N LYS A 135 6.25 -10.03 1.97
CA LYS A 135 6.09 -9.47 3.31
C LYS A 135 6.57 -8.02 3.37
N TRP A 136 5.83 -7.20 4.10
CA TRP A 136 6.21 -5.82 4.38
C TRP A 136 7.41 -5.74 5.35
N PRO A 137 8.39 -4.88 5.07
CA PRO A 137 9.34 -4.43 6.08
C PRO A 137 8.62 -3.69 7.22
N ASP A 138 9.04 -3.89 8.48
CA ASP A 138 8.33 -3.36 9.65
C ASP A 138 8.20 -1.83 9.68
N ASP A 139 9.22 -1.10 9.20
CA ASP A 139 9.23 0.36 9.11
C ASP A 139 8.19 0.89 8.10
N GLN A 140 8.11 0.26 6.93
CA GLN A 140 7.12 0.59 5.91
C GLN A 140 5.73 0.13 6.33
N PHE A 141 5.61 -1.04 6.98
CA PHE A 141 4.34 -1.54 7.50
C PHE A 141 3.75 -0.58 8.54
N GLN A 142 4.57 -0.04 9.44
CA GLN A 142 4.09 0.89 10.49
C GLN A 142 3.67 2.25 9.95
N SER A 143 4.27 2.72 8.85
CA SER A 143 4.03 4.05 8.30
C SER A 143 3.02 4.08 7.14
N THR A 144 2.64 2.92 6.60
CA THR A 144 1.69 2.83 5.48
C THR A 144 0.25 2.95 5.99
N ALA A 145 -0.54 3.78 5.30
CA ALA A 145 -1.99 3.81 5.49
C ALA A 145 -2.61 2.67 4.66
N PHE A 146 -3.22 1.71 5.34
CA PHE A 146 -3.89 0.58 4.72
C PHE A 146 -5.41 0.79 4.66
N ASP A 147 -6.07 0.11 3.73
CA ASP A 147 -7.53 -0.05 3.70
C ASP A 147 -7.98 -0.68 5.02
N GLU A 148 -8.97 -0.07 5.69
CA GLU A 148 -9.50 -0.53 6.97
C GLU A 148 -10.02 -1.98 6.92
N ARG A 149 -10.37 -2.45 5.73
CA ARG A 149 -10.85 -3.81 5.48
C ARG A 149 -9.71 -4.83 5.33
N SER A 150 -8.48 -4.39 5.13
CA SER A 150 -7.32 -5.29 4.96
C SER A 150 -6.88 -5.94 6.28
N ALA A 151 -6.35 -7.16 6.17
CA ALA A 151 -5.68 -7.82 7.28
C ALA A 151 -4.41 -7.07 7.72
N ALA A 152 -3.71 -6.42 6.79
CA ALA A 152 -2.60 -5.52 7.10
C ALA A 152 -3.03 -4.41 8.06
N TYR A 153 -4.15 -3.73 7.81
CA TYR A 153 -4.68 -2.70 8.70
C TYR A 153 -5.00 -3.26 10.09
N MET A 154 -5.74 -4.37 10.17
CA MET A 154 -6.10 -4.99 11.44
C MET A 154 -4.88 -5.38 12.28
N LEU A 155 -3.84 -5.91 11.63
CA LEU A 155 -2.58 -6.26 12.29
C LEU A 155 -1.82 -5.01 12.76
N GLN A 156 -1.80 -3.94 11.96
CA GLN A 156 -1.17 -2.66 12.32
C GLN A 156 -1.85 -2.05 13.56
N GLN A 157 -3.19 -2.00 13.61
CA GLN A 157 -3.94 -1.49 14.76
C GLN A 157 -3.67 -2.30 16.04
N ARG A 158 -3.62 -3.64 15.92
CA ARG A 158 -3.30 -4.52 17.06
C ARG A 158 -1.90 -4.23 17.63
N ARG A 159 -0.91 -4.00 16.76
CA ARG A 159 0.47 -3.67 17.18
C ARG A 159 0.53 -2.33 17.89
N LEU A 160 -0.24 -1.33 17.44
CA LEU A 160 -0.33 -0.02 18.09
C LEU A 160 -0.96 -0.13 19.48
N LEU A 161 -2.11 -0.79 19.60
CA LEU A 161 -2.80 -1.00 20.89
C LEU A 161 -1.94 -1.79 21.90
N GLY A 162 -1.21 -2.82 21.43
CA GLY A 162 -0.28 -3.58 22.26
C GLY A 162 0.86 -2.73 22.84
N ARG A 163 1.38 -1.75 22.08
CA ARG A 163 2.41 -0.83 22.58
C ARG A 163 1.90 0.10 23.69
N HIS A 164 0.64 0.52 23.62
CA HIS A 164 0.05 1.41 24.63
C HIS A 164 -0.18 0.73 25.98
N THR A 165 -0.39 -0.58 26.01
CA THR A 165 -0.56 -1.33 27.27
C THR A 165 0.78 -1.61 27.98
N THR A 166 1.88 -1.77 27.23
CA THR A 166 3.22 -1.98 27.81
C THR A 166 3.97 -0.68 28.15
N GLY A 167 3.55 0.47 27.62
CA GLY A 167 4.19 1.78 27.85
C GLY A 167 3.73 2.51 29.12
N SER A 168 2.72 2.00 29.84
CA SER A 168 2.11 2.64 31.01
C SER A 168 2.44 1.92 32.32
N VAL A 169 3.70 1.55 32.53
CA VAL A 169 4.20 1.19 33.87
C VAL A 169 5.25 2.23 34.24
N GLN A 170 4.78 3.39 34.69
CA GLN A 170 5.62 4.37 35.38
C GLN A 170 5.94 3.77 36.76
N PRO A 171 7.22 3.50 37.11
CA PRO A 171 7.53 3.07 38.45
C PRO A 171 7.25 4.26 39.37
N THR A 172 6.18 4.17 40.16
CA THR A 172 5.91 5.06 41.27
C THR A 172 7.08 4.92 42.23
N ASN A 173 8.00 5.87 42.14
CA ASN A 173 9.11 6.00 43.06
C ASN A 173 8.49 6.32 44.42
N VAL A 174 8.34 5.31 45.28
CA VAL A 174 7.86 5.47 46.66
C VAL A 174 8.97 6.20 47.41
N GLY A 175 8.85 7.53 47.43
CA GLY A 175 9.69 8.40 48.24
C GLY A 175 9.55 8.01 49.71
N THR A 176 10.54 7.29 50.22
CA THR A 176 10.65 6.99 51.64
C THR A 176 11.00 8.29 52.35
N ALA A 177 10.06 8.79 53.13
CA ALA A 177 10.25 9.95 53.99
C ALA A 177 11.29 9.63 55.07
N SER A 178 12.44 10.33 55.04
CA SER A 178 13.31 10.47 56.21
C SER A 178 13.36 11.94 56.59
N ARG A 179 12.56 12.30 57.60
CA ARG A 179 12.60 13.58 58.31
C ARG A 179 12.91 13.30 59.77
N ALA A 180 14.13 13.61 60.19
CA ALA A 180 14.51 14.00 61.57
C ALA A 180 15.96 14.54 61.49
N GLN A 181 16.15 15.85 61.29
CA GLN A 181 16.38 16.85 62.34
C GLN A 181 17.38 16.42 63.42
N SER A 182 18.59 16.99 63.36
CA SER A 182 19.31 17.46 64.55
C SER A 182 20.14 18.68 64.14
N GLN A 183 19.81 19.80 64.79
CA GLN A 183 20.42 21.11 64.65
C GLN A 183 21.62 21.28 65.62
N THR A 184 22.52 22.18 65.22
CA THR A 184 23.30 23.14 66.02
C THR A 184 24.53 22.72 66.83
N SER A 185 25.70 23.09 66.27
CA SER A 185 26.78 23.95 66.79
C SER A 185 27.21 23.91 68.26
N ALA A 186 28.53 23.71 68.47
CA ALA A 186 29.36 24.61 69.26
C ALA A 186 30.86 24.43 68.92
N ARG A 187 31.55 25.58 68.73
CA ARG A 187 33.01 25.72 68.71
C ARG A 187 33.62 25.27 70.05
N SER A 188 34.87 24.79 70.05
CA SER A 188 35.97 25.34 70.85
C SER A 188 37.31 24.72 70.48
N ARG A 189 38.30 25.60 70.50
CA ARG A 189 39.75 25.46 70.34
C ARG A 189 40.33 24.71 71.55
N ASP A 190 41.38 23.92 71.40
CA ASP A 190 42.69 24.20 72.01
C ASP A 190 43.73 23.10 71.76
N GLN A 191 44.98 23.55 71.88
CA GLN A 191 46.26 22.94 71.56
C GLN A 191 46.75 21.95 72.64
N ASP A 192 47.81 21.23 72.24
CA ASP A 192 49.01 20.83 73.01
C ASP A 192 49.20 19.37 73.46
N ALA A 193 50.49 19.01 73.30
CA ALA A 193 51.34 18.08 74.06
C ALA A 193 51.53 16.62 73.57
N GLU A 194 52.74 16.41 73.01
CA GLU A 194 53.76 15.39 73.34
C GLU A 194 53.33 14.01 73.88
N ASP A 195 53.73 12.94 73.19
CA ASP A 195 54.96 12.14 73.47
C ASP A 195 55.33 11.28 72.25
#